data_AF-A0A957L4B5-F1
#
_entry.id   AF-A0A957L4B5-F1
#
_cell.length_a   1.000
_cell.length_b   1.000
_cell.length_c   1.000
_cell.angle_alpha   90.00
_cell.angle_beta   90.00
_cell.angle_gamma   90.00
#
_symmetry.space_group_name_H-M   'P 1'
#
loop_
_entity.id
_entity.type
_entity.pdbx_description
1 polymer ?
#
loop_
_entity_poly.entity_id
_entity_poly.type
_entity_poly.pdbx_seq_one_letter_code
_entity_poly.pdbx_strand_id
1 'polypeptide(L)'
;MVQEQERGITITSAATTTEWLGHQINIIDTPGHIDFTAEVQRSLRVLDGGVVVFDAVAGVQPQSETVWRQANDYNVPRICFINKMDRTGADFVRAVGTIRDRLKANPIAVQWPIGQEDKFRGIVDLLTMEAVIWEEDDLGAAPIPVPIPEDELENAEKARSIILERIVETNDDLMERYLEDGEITVEELRQALREATLAGLVTPVFCGTALRNKGVQRLLDAVVHYLPSPLDVPPMSGVNPDTDEAESRPADDDAPMSALVFKIVTDP
;
A
#
# COMPACT_ATOMS: atom_id res chain seq x y z
N MET A 1 7.91 -23.09 3.88
CA MET A 1 7.91 -24.53 4.24
C MET A 1 7.86 -25.43 3.00
N VAL A 2 8.23 -26.72 3.10
CA VAL A 2 8.18 -27.68 1.96
C VAL A 2 6.79 -27.71 1.31
N GLN A 3 5.72 -27.75 2.11
CA GLN A 3 4.34 -27.74 1.60
C GLN A 3 3.95 -26.44 0.88
N GLU A 4 4.48 -25.28 1.28
CA GLU A 4 4.24 -24.00 0.60
C GLU A 4 4.99 -23.94 -0.74
N GLN A 5 6.22 -24.45 -0.77
CA GLN A 5 7.01 -24.58 -2.00
C GLN A 5 6.37 -25.56 -2.98
N GLU A 6 5.86 -26.69 -2.50
CA GLU A 6 5.16 -27.70 -3.32
C GLU A 6 3.83 -27.18 -3.88
N ARG A 7 3.10 -26.36 -3.12
CA ARG A 7 1.77 -25.86 -3.52
C ARG A 7 1.80 -24.48 -4.17
N GLY A 8 2.91 -23.75 -4.09
CA GLY A 8 3.05 -22.40 -4.63
C GLY A 8 2.10 -21.38 -3.98
N ILE A 9 1.70 -21.61 -2.73
CA ILE A 9 0.80 -20.72 -1.97
C ILE A 9 1.36 -20.47 -0.57
N THR A 10 1.17 -19.26 -0.05
CA THR A 10 1.46 -18.92 1.35
C THR A 10 0.40 -19.57 2.25
N ILE A 11 0.83 -20.40 3.20
CA ILE A 11 -0.05 -21.13 4.14
C ILE A 11 0.05 -20.48 5.52
N THR A 12 1.24 -20.11 5.95
CA THR A 12 1.49 -19.45 7.24
C THR A 12 2.06 -18.06 7.05
N SER A 13 1.78 -17.16 8.00
CA SER A 13 2.38 -15.83 7.92
C SER A 13 3.90 -15.89 8.13
N ALA A 14 4.70 -15.13 7.38
CA ALA A 14 6.15 -15.05 7.59
C ALA A 14 6.52 -13.65 8.06
N ALA A 15 7.43 -13.54 9.04
CA ALA A 15 7.91 -12.25 9.54
C ALA A 15 9.37 -12.06 9.15
N THR A 16 9.72 -10.88 8.62
CA THR A 16 11.09 -10.48 8.34
C THR A 16 11.29 -8.99 8.61
N THR A 17 12.53 -8.58 8.86
CA THR A 17 12.89 -7.17 9.08
C THR A 17 13.86 -6.71 7.99
N THR A 18 13.66 -5.49 7.51
CA THR A 18 14.55 -4.82 6.55
C THR A 18 14.64 -3.34 6.86
N GLU A 19 15.56 -2.63 6.21
CA GLU A 19 15.69 -1.17 6.28
C GLU A 19 15.41 -0.55 4.91
N TRP A 20 14.72 0.59 4.88
CA TRP A 20 14.48 1.38 3.67
C TRP A 20 14.43 2.87 4.03
N LEU A 21 15.14 3.73 3.28
CA LEU A 21 15.23 5.17 3.53
C LEU A 21 15.55 5.54 5.00
N GLY A 22 16.37 4.75 5.69
CA GLY A 22 16.71 4.96 7.11
C GLY A 22 15.60 4.56 8.10
N HIS A 23 14.53 3.90 7.65
CA HIS A 23 13.44 3.39 8.48
C HIS A 23 13.50 1.87 8.55
N GLN A 24 13.25 1.30 9.73
CA GLN A 24 13.08 -0.13 9.89
C GLN A 24 11.66 -0.55 9.48
N ILE A 25 11.55 -1.54 8.61
CA ILE A 25 10.27 -2.11 8.16
C ILE A 25 10.20 -3.57 8.63
N ASN A 26 9.16 -3.88 9.41
CA ASN A 26 8.84 -5.24 9.80
C ASN A 26 7.70 -5.74 8.89
N ILE A 27 7.99 -6.74 8.07
CA ILE A 27 7.05 -7.29 7.09
C ILE A 27 6.47 -8.57 7.66
N ILE A 28 5.13 -8.62 7.73
CA ILE A 28 4.38 -9.86 7.96
C ILE A 28 3.68 -10.21 6.64
N ASP A 29 4.16 -11.24 5.95
CA ASP A 29 3.47 -11.77 4.77
C ASP A 29 2.25 -12.57 5.24
N THR A 30 1.05 -12.18 4.81
CA THR A 30 -0.20 -12.81 5.25
C THR A 30 -0.79 -13.70 4.15
N PRO A 31 -1.40 -14.85 4.47
CA PRO A 31 -2.08 -15.67 3.46
C PRO A 31 -3.20 -14.89 2.74
N GLY A 32 -3.22 -14.93 1.40
CA GLY A 32 -4.28 -14.30 0.60
C GLY A 32 -5.56 -15.14 0.44
N HIS A 33 -5.55 -16.40 0.90
CA HIS A 33 -6.65 -17.34 0.72
C HIS A 33 -7.61 -17.33 1.92
N ILE A 34 -8.93 -17.37 1.64
CA ILE A 34 -10.00 -17.32 2.65
C ILE A 34 -9.95 -18.47 3.66
N ASP A 35 -9.37 -19.61 3.29
CA ASP A 35 -9.25 -20.77 4.18
C ASP A 35 -8.32 -20.51 5.38
N PHE A 36 -7.52 -19.44 5.33
CA PHE A 36 -6.61 -19.02 6.41
C PHE A 36 -7.05 -17.71 7.08
N THR A 37 -8.34 -17.41 7.04
CA THR A 37 -8.95 -16.20 7.65
C THR A 37 -8.54 -15.95 9.10
N ALA A 38 -8.38 -16.99 9.92
CA ALA A 38 -7.93 -16.84 11.32
C ALA A 38 -6.46 -16.35 11.42
N GLU A 39 -5.60 -16.69 10.46
CA GLU A 39 -4.23 -16.18 10.38
C GLU A 39 -4.22 -14.73 9.90
N VAL A 40 -5.05 -14.41 8.90
CA VAL A 40 -5.24 -13.03 8.39
C VAL A 40 -5.73 -12.10 9.49
N GLN A 41 -6.77 -12.50 10.23
CA GLN A 41 -7.29 -11.70 11.34
C GLN A 41 -6.28 -11.50 12.46
N ARG A 42 -5.47 -12.52 12.79
CA ARG A 42 -4.40 -12.36 13.80
C ARG A 42 -3.32 -11.41 13.32
N SER A 43 -2.96 -11.47 12.05
CA SER A 43 -1.99 -10.56 11.45
C SER A 43 -2.52 -9.13 11.46
N LEU A 44 -3.75 -8.89 10.99
CA LEU A 44 -4.40 -7.58 10.99
C LEU A 44 -4.52 -6.90 12.37
N ARG A 45 -4.42 -7.66 13.47
CA ARG A 45 -4.41 -7.11 14.84
C ARG A 45 -3.05 -6.60 15.31
N VAL A 46 -1.96 -6.98 14.64
CA VAL A 46 -0.59 -6.60 15.01
C VAL A 46 0.08 -5.71 13.96
N LEU A 47 -0.52 -5.58 12.78
CA LEU A 47 -0.02 -4.70 11.72
C LEU A 47 -0.45 -3.26 11.98
N ASP A 48 0.47 -2.32 11.83
CA ASP A 48 0.14 -0.90 11.84
C ASP A 48 -0.49 -0.47 10.50
N GLY A 49 -0.01 -1.01 9.39
CA GLY A 49 -0.49 -0.72 8.04
C GLY A 49 -0.36 -1.91 7.08
N GLY A 50 -0.98 -1.81 5.90
CA GLY A 50 -1.01 -2.91 4.94
C GLY A 50 -0.72 -2.51 3.49
N VAL A 51 -0.10 -3.44 2.75
CA VAL A 51 0.02 -3.36 1.29
C VAL A 51 -0.92 -4.40 0.66
N VAL A 52 -1.97 -3.94 -0.01
CA VAL A 52 -2.93 -4.82 -0.68
C VAL A 52 -2.53 -5.00 -2.14
N VAL A 53 -2.20 -6.23 -2.51
CA VAL A 53 -1.73 -6.55 -3.86
C VAL A 53 -2.89 -7.05 -4.72
N PHE A 54 -3.12 -6.42 -5.87
CA PHE A 54 -4.11 -6.83 -6.86
C PHE A 54 -3.43 -7.28 -8.15
N ASP A 55 -4.06 -8.20 -8.88
CA ASP A 55 -3.62 -8.64 -10.20
C ASP A 55 -4.11 -7.64 -11.26
N ALA A 56 -3.21 -7.13 -12.12
CA ALA A 56 -3.55 -6.16 -13.18
C ALA A 56 -4.57 -6.69 -14.20
N VAL A 57 -4.71 -8.01 -14.35
CA VAL A 57 -5.67 -8.64 -15.26
C VAL A 57 -6.99 -8.92 -14.54
N ALA A 58 -6.96 -9.45 -13.32
CA ALA A 58 -8.20 -9.80 -12.63
C ALA A 58 -8.85 -8.61 -11.91
N GLY A 59 -8.06 -7.65 -11.44
CA GLY A 59 -8.49 -6.63 -10.48
C GLY A 59 -8.91 -7.27 -9.16
N VAL A 60 -9.92 -6.68 -8.52
CA VAL A 60 -10.53 -7.21 -7.29
C VAL A 60 -11.22 -8.55 -7.55
N GLN A 61 -10.86 -9.57 -6.76
CA GLN A 61 -11.46 -10.90 -6.74
C GLN A 61 -12.24 -11.15 -5.43
N PRO A 62 -13.15 -12.13 -5.37
CA PRO A 62 -13.95 -12.41 -4.17
C PRO A 62 -13.13 -12.61 -2.88
N GLN A 63 -11.94 -13.20 -3.00
CA GLN A 63 -11.01 -13.39 -1.89
C GLN A 63 -10.49 -12.05 -1.36
N SER A 64 -10.06 -11.16 -2.27
CA SER A 64 -9.58 -9.83 -1.89
C SER A 64 -10.65 -8.96 -1.25
N GLU A 65 -11.94 -9.12 -1.61
CA GLU A 65 -13.05 -8.43 -0.94
C GLU A 65 -13.18 -8.85 0.54
N THR A 66 -12.94 -10.13 0.82
CA THR A 66 -13.05 -10.67 2.18
C THR A 66 -11.93 -10.14 3.07
N VAL A 67 -10.69 -10.16 2.57
CA VAL A 67 -9.53 -9.60 3.29
C VAL A 67 -9.68 -8.09 3.46
N TRP A 68 -10.17 -7.37 2.44
CA TRP A 68 -10.42 -5.94 2.52
C TRP A 68 -11.43 -5.58 3.62
N ARG A 69 -12.53 -6.34 3.73
CA ARG A 69 -13.53 -6.15 4.80
C ARG A 69 -12.91 -6.36 6.17
N GLN A 70 -12.12 -7.43 6.35
CA GLN A 70 -11.45 -7.68 7.63
C GLN A 70 -10.51 -6.54 8.02
N ALA A 71 -9.74 -6.02 7.06
CA ALA A 71 -8.86 -4.88 7.33
C ALA A 71 -9.66 -3.61 7.68
N ASN A 72 -10.88 -3.43 7.15
CA ASN A 72 -11.77 -2.33 7.55
C ASN A 72 -12.24 -2.50 9.01
N ASP A 73 -12.58 -3.71 9.43
CA ASP A 73 -13.03 -3.98 10.81
C ASP A 73 -11.95 -3.63 11.85
N TYR A 74 -10.68 -3.70 11.47
CA TYR A 74 -9.52 -3.32 12.30
C TYR A 74 -9.00 -1.91 12.02
N ASN A 75 -9.65 -1.14 11.14
CA ASN A 75 -9.23 0.21 10.73
C ASN A 75 -7.76 0.30 10.28
N VAL A 76 -7.22 -0.75 9.62
CA VAL A 76 -5.82 -0.78 9.18
C VAL A 76 -5.65 0.13 7.95
N PRO A 77 -4.85 1.22 8.05
CA PRO A 77 -4.47 2.05 6.91
C PRO A 77 -3.73 1.22 5.87
N ARG A 78 -3.94 1.52 4.60
CA ARG A 78 -3.37 0.69 3.53
C ARG A 78 -3.06 1.46 2.27
N ILE A 79 -2.14 0.89 1.50
CA ILE A 79 -1.87 1.26 0.12
C ILE A 79 -2.12 0.04 -0.78
N CYS A 80 -2.35 0.28 -2.07
CA CYS A 80 -2.59 -0.77 -3.05
C CYS A 80 -1.43 -0.87 -4.04
N PHE A 81 -1.14 -2.09 -4.48
CA PHE A 81 -0.18 -2.35 -5.54
C PHE A 81 -0.83 -3.20 -6.65
N ILE A 82 -1.00 -2.62 -7.83
CA ILE A 82 -1.44 -3.33 -9.03
C ILE A 82 -0.22 -4.04 -9.62
N ASN A 83 -0.14 -5.33 -9.37
CA ASN A 83 0.99 -6.18 -9.75
C ASN A 83 0.72 -6.93 -11.07
N LYS A 84 1.78 -7.50 -11.65
CA LYS A 84 1.76 -8.25 -12.92
C LYS A 84 1.33 -7.40 -14.10
N MET A 85 1.79 -6.15 -14.12
CA MET A 85 1.60 -5.23 -15.26
C MET A 85 2.19 -5.76 -16.57
N ASP A 86 3.07 -6.77 -16.50
CA ASP A 86 3.71 -7.42 -17.64
C ASP A 86 2.87 -8.52 -18.31
N ARG A 87 1.67 -8.81 -17.80
CA ARG A 87 0.80 -9.87 -18.33
C ARG A 87 -0.08 -9.39 -19.48
N THR A 88 -0.37 -10.30 -20.41
CA THR A 88 -1.40 -10.08 -21.43
C THR A 88 -2.76 -9.80 -20.79
N GLY A 89 -3.44 -8.74 -21.22
CA GLY A 89 -4.68 -8.26 -20.63
C GLY A 89 -4.51 -7.44 -19.35
N ALA A 90 -3.28 -7.09 -18.96
CA ALA A 90 -3.03 -6.19 -17.84
C ALA A 90 -3.61 -4.81 -18.15
N ASP A 91 -4.47 -4.29 -17.28
CA ASP A 91 -5.14 -3.02 -17.47
C ASP A 91 -5.20 -2.27 -16.13
N PHE A 92 -4.30 -1.30 -15.97
CA PHE A 92 -4.16 -0.54 -14.73
C PHE A 92 -5.43 0.24 -14.38
N VAL A 93 -5.97 0.97 -15.33
CA VAL A 93 -7.14 1.84 -15.11
C VAL A 93 -8.35 1.00 -14.72
N ARG A 94 -8.59 -0.12 -15.42
CA ARG A 94 -9.67 -1.03 -15.05
C ARG A 94 -9.42 -1.67 -13.68
N ALA A 95 -8.22 -2.13 -13.38
CA ALA A 95 -7.89 -2.74 -12.08
C ALA A 95 -8.17 -1.75 -10.92
N VAL A 96 -7.72 -0.50 -11.05
CA VAL A 96 -8.04 0.58 -10.10
C VAL A 96 -9.54 0.82 -10.01
N GLY A 97 -10.24 0.83 -11.15
CA GLY A 97 -11.70 0.95 -11.21
C GLY A 97 -12.41 -0.14 -10.41
N THR A 98 -11.93 -1.40 -10.46
CA THR A 98 -12.53 -2.48 -9.67
C THR A 98 -12.39 -2.28 -8.16
N ILE A 99 -11.34 -1.62 -7.68
CA ILE A 99 -11.18 -1.26 -6.26
C ILE A 99 -12.30 -0.32 -5.83
N ARG A 100 -12.57 0.73 -6.62
CA ARG A 100 -13.68 1.65 -6.36
C ARG A 100 -15.03 0.94 -6.42
N ASP A 101 -15.26 0.16 -7.47
CA ASP A 101 -16.61 -0.33 -7.77
C ASP A 101 -17.01 -1.55 -6.92
N ARG A 102 -16.07 -2.46 -6.62
CA ARG A 102 -16.33 -3.69 -5.84
C ARG A 102 -16.09 -3.50 -4.35
N LEU A 103 -15.00 -2.84 -3.95
CA LEU A 103 -14.68 -2.62 -2.54
C LEU A 103 -15.37 -1.38 -1.96
N LYS A 104 -15.96 -0.52 -2.82
CA LYS A 104 -16.50 0.79 -2.43
C LYS A 104 -15.46 1.67 -1.71
N ALA A 105 -14.20 1.48 -2.08
CA ALA A 105 -13.07 2.24 -1.57
C ALA A 105 -12.83 3.51 -2.40
N ASN A 106 -11.94 4.37 -1.91
CA ASN A 106 -11.57 5.63 -2.55
C ASN A 106 -10.11 5.57 -3.08
N PRO A 107 -9.83 4.81 -4.15
CA PRO A 107 -8.46 4.61 -4.62
C PRO A 107 -7.93 5.87 -5.33
N ILE A 108 -6.73 6.33 -4.99
CA ILE A 108 -6.03 7.42 -5.69
C ILE A 108 -4.78 6.84 -6.36
N ALA A 109 -4.81 6.73 -7.68
CA ALA A 109 -3.71 6.18 -8.47
C ALA A 109 -2.58 7.20 -8.63
N VAL A 110 -1.59 7.17 -7.74
CA VAL A 110 -0.49 8.16 -7.71
C VAL A 110 0.61 7.90 -8.74
N GLN A 111 0.45 6.84 -9.55
CA GLN A 111 1.37 6.50 -10.62
C GLN A 111 0.60 6.27 -11.93
N TRP A 112 1.26 6.57 -13.04
CA TRP A 112 0.83 6.18 -14.38
C TRP A 112 1.82 5.17 -14.98
N PRO A 113 1.36 4.00 -15.47
CA PRO A 113 2.27 3.02 -16.08
C PRO A 113 2.80 3.53 -17.43
N ILE A 114 4.07 3.23 -17.72
CA ILE A 114 4.68 3.48 -19.04
C ILE A 114 4.72 2.15 -19.80
N GLY A 115 3.91 2.08 -20.86
CA GLY A 115 3.70 0.83 -21.59
C GLY A 115 2.74 -0.12 -20.88
N GLN A 116 2.36 -1.18 -21.60
CA GLN A 116 1.37 -2.16 -21.17
C GLN A 116 1.85 -3.57 -21.52
N GLU A 117 1.43 -4.57 -20.73
CA GLU A 117 1.79 -5.97 -20.94
C GLU A 117 3.33 -6.14 -21.04
N ASP A 118 3.82 -6.91 -22.00
CA ASP A 118 5.26 -7.15 -22.22
C ASP A 118 6.08 -5.88 -22.48
N LYS A 119 5.44 -4.76 -22.84
CA LYS A 119 6.08 -3.45 -23.03
C LYS A 119 6.10 -2.58 -21.77
N PHE A 120 5.48 -3.01 -20.68
CA PHE A 120 5.56 -2.31 -19.41
C PHE A 120 7.02 -2.19 -18.97
N ARG A 121 7.50 -0.96 -18.85
CA ARG A 121 8.93 -0.68 -18.58
C ARG A 121 9.18 0.37 -17.52
N GLY A 122 8.15 1.09 -17.09
CA GLY A 122 8.34 2.22 -16.21
C GLY A 122 7.04 2.73 -15.61
N ILE A 123 7.18 3.79 -14.81
CA ILE A 123 6.07 4.52 -14.22
C ILE A 123 6.37 6.02 -14.30
N VAL A 124 5.31 6.83 -14.32
CA VAL A 124 5.33 8.27 -14.03
C VAL A 124 4.81 8.45 -12.62
N ASP A 125 5.55 9.13 -11.75
CA ASP A 125 5.03 9.63 -10.47
C ASP A 125 4.18 10.87 -10.78
N LEU A 126 2.89 10.80 -10.47
CA LEU A 126 1.94 11.85 -10.83
C LEU A 126 1.95 13.05 -9.87
N LEU A 127 2.60 12.92 -8.70
CA LEU A 127 2.79 14.05 -7.79
C LEU A 127 3.92 14.95 -8.31
N THR A 128 5.07 14.35 -8.65
CA THR A 128 6.26 15.08 -9.13
C THR A 128 6.28 15.30 -10.64
N MET A 129 5.51 14.52 -11.41
CA MET A 129 5.61 14.40 -12.87
C MET A 129 7.00 13.96 -13.35
N GLU A 130 7.63 13.07 -12.58
CA GLU A 130 8.89 12.45 -12.97
C GLU A 130 8.66 11.02 -13.46
N ALA A 131 9.23 10.69 -14.62
CA ALA A 131 9.20 9.33 -15.15
C ALA A 131 10.46 8.56 -14.79
N VAL A 132 10.29 7.28 -14.48
CA VAL A 132 11.38 6.33 -14.32
C VAL A 132 11.12 5.06 -15.10
N ILE A 133 12.18 4.47 -15.65
CA ILE A 133 12.14 3.18 -16.32
C ILE A 133 13.13 2.20 -15.72
N TRP A 134 12.90 0.91 -15.96
CA TRP A 134 13.82 -0.18 -15.65
C TRP A 134 14.20 -0.88 -16.96
N GLU A 135 15.46 -0.74 -17.36
CA GLU A 135 15.98 -1.30 -18.61
C GLU A 135 16.23 -2.80 -18.53
N GLU A 136 16.64 -3.30 -17.37
CA GLU A 136 16.96 -4.71 -17.13
C GLU A 136 15.93 -5.35 -16.18
N ASP A 137 15.67 -6.64 -16.38
CA ASP A 137 14.81 -7.46 -15.50
C ASP A 137 15.62 -8.02 -14.30
N ASP A 138 16.75 -7.39 -13.93
CA ASP A 138 17.67 -7.89 -12.90
C ASP A 138 17.27 -7.50 -11.47
N LEU A 139 17.66 -8.35 -10.52
CA LEU A 139 17.49 -8.13 -9.08
C LEU A 139 18.39 -6.97 -8.65
N GLY A 140 17.77 -5.83 -8.34
CA GLY A 140 18.46 -4.61 -7.92
C GLY A 140 18.63 -3.54 -9.00
N ALA A 141 18.03 -3.70 -10.19
CA ALA A 141 18.02 -2.66 -11.22
C ALA A 141 17.46 -1.34 -10.64
N ALA A 142 18.29 -0.30 -10.64
CA ALA A 142 17.89 1.01 -10.16
C ALA A 142 16.96 1.67 -11.19
N PRO A 143 15.89 2.36 -10.75
CA PRO A 143 15.06 3.15 -11.66
C PRO A 143 15.91 4.25 -12.31
N ILE A 144 15.82 4.38 -13.63
CA ILE A 144 16.53 5.39 -14.41
C ILE A 144 15.55 6.54 -14.69
N PRO A 145 15.83 7.76 -14.22
CA PRO A 145 15.03 8.93 -14.57
C PRO A 145 15.08 9.20 -16.06
N VAL A 146 13.91 9.41 -16.66
CA VAL A 146 13.75 9.75 -18.07
C VAL A 146 12.71 10.86 -18.23
N PRO A 147 12.71 11.60 -19.35
CA PRO A 147 11.55 12.40 -19.72
C PRO A 147 10.30 11.51 -19.86
N ILE A 148 9.13 12.06 -19.51
CA ILE A 148 7.85 11.38 -19.76
C ILE A 148 7.74 11.13 -21.28
N PRO A 149 7.49 9.89 -21.73
CA PRO A 149 7.30 9.60 -23.14
C PRO A 149 6.15 10.42 -23.75
N GLU A 150 6.33 10.92 -24.97
CA GLU A 150 5.35 11.79 -25.64
C GLU A 150 3.98 11.13 -25.78
N ASP A 151 3.94 9.80 -25.97
CA ASP A 151 2.73 8.99 -26.08
C ASP A 151 2.00 8.80 -24.74
N GLU A 152 2.68 8.99 -23.62
CA GLU A 152 2.10 8.88 -22.27
C GLU A 152 1.80 10.25 -21.64
N LEU A 153 2.42 11.34 -22.12
CA LEU A 153 2.36 12.67 -21.50
C LEU A 153 0.93 13.18 -21.32
N GLU A 154 0.11 13.16 -22.36
CA GLU A 154 -1.28 13.66 -22.29
C GLU A 154 -2.11 12.85 -21.29
N ASN A 155 -1.90 11.54 -21.22
CA ASN A 155 -2.62 10.68 -20.28
C ASN A 155 -2.14 10.91 -18.84
N ALA A 156 -0.82 11.06 -18.64
CA ALA A 156 -0.24 11.37 -17.33
C ALA A 156 -0.72 12.74 -16.82
N GLU A 157 -0.80 13.77 -17.67
CA GLU A 157 -1.33 15.09 -17.29
C GLU A 157 -2.81 15.02 -16.89
N LYS A 158 -3.64 14.31 -17.66
CA LYS A 158 -5.06 14.08 -17.28
C LYS A 158 -5.18 13.33 -15.96
N ALA A 159 -4.39 12.27 -15.79
CA ALA A 159 -4.37 11.50 -14.55
C ALA A 159 -3.90 12.35 -13.37
N ARG A 160 -2.90 13.22 -13.56
CA ARG A 160 -2.43 14.17 -12.56
C ARG A 160 -3.56 15.09 -12.11
N SER A 161 -4.26 15.75 -13.02
CA SER A 161 -5.37 16.65 -12.65
C SER A 161 -6.41 15.93 -11.79
N ILE A 162 -6.78 14.71 -12.16
CA ILE A 162 -7.75 13.89 -11.41
C ILE A 162 -7.26 13.59 -9.99
N ILE A 163 -5.98 13.21 -9.82
CA ILE A 163 -5.48 12.91 -8.48
C ILE A 163 -5.27 14.16 -7.64
N LEU A 164 -4.88 15.29 -8.24
CA LEU A 164 -4.72 16.54 -7.53
C LEU A 164 -6.05 16.97 -6.91
N GLU A 165 -7.11 17.00 -7.72
CA GLU A 165 -8.48 17.29 -7.24
C GLU A 165 -8.85 16.37 -6.07
N ARG A 166 -8.63 15.06 -6.21
CA ARG A 166 -9.02 14.09 -5.18
C ARG A 166 -8.19 14.12 -3.91
N ILE A 167 -6.91 14.52 -3.99
CA ILE A 167 -6.07 14.71 -2.80
C ILE A 167 -6.51 15.98 -2.08
N VAL A 168 -6.73 17.05 -2.83
CA VAL A 168 -7.15 18.35 -2.32
C VAL A 168 -8.50 18.27 -1.62
N GLU A 169 -9.46 17.49 -2.15
CA GLU A 169 -10.77 17.22 -1.53
C GLU A 169 -10.69 16.55 -0.14
N THR A 170 -9.51 16.03 0.27
CA THR A 170 -9.35 15.40 1.59
C THR A 170 -9.05 16.38 2.71
N ASN A 171 -8.75 17.64 2.38
CA ASN A 171 -8.34 18.65 3.35
C ASN A 171 -8.95 20.01 2.96
N ASP A 172 -9.85 20.52 3.82
CA ASP A 172 -10.62 21.73 3.54
C ASP A 172 -9.72 22.96 3.27
N ASP A 173 -8.64 23.13 4.04
CA ASP A 173 -7.70 24.25 3.88
C ASP A 173 -6.97 24.18 2.53
N LEU A 174 -6.56 22.98 2.10
CA LEU A 174 -5.96 22.77 0.78
C LEU A 174 -6.96 23.00 -0.35
N MET A 175 -8.22 22.60 -0.15
CA MET A 175 -9.29 22.84 -1.12
C MET A 175 -9.57 24.32 -1.34
N GLU A 176 -9.66 25.10 -0.26
CA GLU A 176 -9.82 26.55 -0.37
C GLU A 176 -8.66 27.19 -1.14
N ARG A 177 -7.41 26.88 -0.77
CA ARG A 177 -6.22 27.41 -1.44
C ARG A 177 -6.12 27.01 -2.92
N TYR A 178 -6.48 25.77 -3.25
CA TYR A 178 -6.48 25.31 -4.65
C TYR A 178 -7.42 26.12 -5.53
N LEU A 179 -8.61 26.47 -5.00
CA LEU A 179 -9.62 27.23 -5.72
C LEU A 179 -9.26 28.71 -5.85
N GLU A 180 -8.53 29.27 -4.89
CA GLU A 180 -8.13 30.68 -4.88
C GLU A 180 -6.85 30.95 -5.68
N ASP A 181 -5.76 30.24 -5.37
CA ASP A 181 -4.41 30.55 -5.85
C ASP A 181 -3.86 29.52 -6.84
N GLY A 182 -4.44 28.32 -6.90
CA GLY A 182 -4.05 27.24 -7.83
C GLY A 182 -2.67 26.62 -7.58
N GLU A 183 -1.91 27.07 -6.57
CA GLU A 183 -0.58 26.57 -6.26
C GLU A 183 -0.58 25.68 -4.99
N ILE A 184 -0.24 24.41 -5.18
CA ILE A 184 0.01 23.45 -4.09
C ILE A 184 1.32 22.74 -4.38
N THR A 185 2.19 22.68 -3.38
CA THR A 185 3.48 22.01 -3.48
C THR A 185 3.33 20.49 -3.41
N VAL A 186 4.33 19.76 -3.92
CA VAL A 186 4.35 18.29 -3.84
C VAL A 186 4.38 17.81 -2.39
N GLU A 187 5.10 18.52 -1.53
CA GLU A 187 5.18 18.22 -0.09
C GLU A 187 3.82 18.32 0.60
N GLU A 188 3.05 19.37 0.31
CA GLU A 188 1.69 19.54 0.84
C GLU A 188 0.75 18.43 0.35
N LEU A 189 0.81 18.09 -0.94
CA LEU A 189 0.02 16.98 -1.51
C LEU A 189 0.38 15.65 -0.86
N ARG A 190 1.67 15.39 -0.65
CA ARG A 190 2.17 14.17 0.01
C ARG A 190 1.69 14.10 1.45
N GLN A 191 1.73 15.22 2.18
CA GLN A 191 1.24 15.29 3.55
C GLN A 191 -0.27 15.02 3.62
N ALA A 192 -1.07 15.71 2.81
CA ALA A 192 -2.52 15.50 2.77
C ALA A 192 -2.88 14.06 2.42
N LEU A 193 -2.20 13.48 1.42
CA LEU A 193 -2.39 12.09 1.04
C LEU A 193 -2.03 11.14 2.19
N ARG A 194 -0.96 11.40 2.94
CA ARG A 194 -0.61 10.62 4.14
C ARG A 194 -1.72 10.71 5.18
N GLU A 195 -2.11 11.91 5.58
CA GLU A 195 -3.15 12.14 6.60
C GLU A 195 -4.46 11.43 6.22
N ALA A 196 -4.90 11.57 4.97
CA ALA A 196 -6.09 10.90 4.46
C ALA A 196 -5.94 9.37 4.39
N THR A 197 -4.73 8.86 4.14
CA THR A 197 -4.44 7.41 4.16
C THR A 197 -4.53 6.85 5.58
N LEU A 198 -3.93 7.54 6.56
CA LEU A 198 -3.97 7.15 7.97
C LEU A 198 -5.40 7.20 8.53
N ALA A 199 -6.20 8.17 8.10
CA ALA A 199 -7.62 8.28 8.45
C ALA A 199 -8.52 7.26 7.71
N GLY A 200 -7.98 6.48 6.77
CA GLY A 200 -8.76 5.52 5.98
C GLY A 200 -9.71 6.14 4.96
N LEU A 201 -9.56 7.44 4.64
CA LEU A 201 -10.40 8.19 3.71
C LEU A 201 -10.07 7.91 2.24
N VAL A 202 -8.81 7.59 1.97
CA VAL A 202 -8.29 7.30 0.63
C VAL A 202 -7.38 6.08 0.66
N THR A 203 -7.12 5.51 -0.50
CA THR A 203 -6.11 4.45 -0.65
C THR A 203 -5.18 4.77 -1.82
N PRO A 204 -3.93 5.18 -1.56
CA PRO A 204 -2.93 5.36 -2.59
C PRO A 204 -2.71 4.07 -3.38
N VAL A 205 -2.66 4.16 -4.72
CA VAL A 205 -2.47 3.01 -5.61
C VAL A 205 -1.22 3.19 -6.46
N PHE A 206 -0.36 2.19 -6.38
CA PHE A 206 0.91 2.04 -7.10
C PHE A 206 0.79 0.89 -8.09
N CYS A 207 1.73 0.78 -9.04
CA CYS A 207 1.75 -0.32 -10.00
C CYS A 207 3.15 -0.81 -10.32
N GLY A 208 3.23 -2.05 -10.81
CA GLY A 208 4.50 -2.64 -11.23
C GLY A 208 4.41 -4.11 -11.59
N THR A 209 5.59 -4.71 -11.74
CA THR A 209 5.73 -6.17 -11.87
C THR A 209 6.80 -6.64 -10.89
N ALA A 210 6.35 -7.27 -9.80
CA ALA A 210 7.25 -7.80 -8.80
C ALA A 210 8.14 -8.92 -9.35
N LEU A 211 7.63 -9.70 -10.32
CA LEU A 211 8.38 -10.80 -10.94
C LEU A 211 9.60 -10.30 -11.72
N ARG A 212 9.47 -9.15 -12.40
CA ARG A 212 10.58 -8.52 -13.14
C ARG A 212 11.24 -7.37 -12.38
N ASN A 213 10.93 -7.24 -11.09
CA ASN A 213 11.51 -6.26 -10.19
C ASN A 213 11.37 -4.78 -10.63
N LYS A 214 10.21 -4.43 -11.20
CA LYS A 214 9.88 -3.06 -11.64
C LYS A 214 8.77 -2.48 -10.78
N GLY A 215 8.99 -1.31 -10.19
CA GLY A 215 8.02 -0.57 -9.36
C GLY A 215 8.03 -0.93 -7.88
N VAL A 216 8.68 -2.02 -7.46
CA VAL A 216 8.73 -2.45 -6.04
C VAL A 216 9.48 -1.45 -5.17
N GLN A 217 10.54 -0.82 -5.69
CA GLN A 217 11.31 0.21 -4.99
C GLN A 217 10.42 1.42 -4.68
N ARG A 218 9.58 1.84 -5.64
CA ARG A 218 8.62 2.94 -5.45
C ARG A 218 7.50 2.59 -4.49
N LEU A 219 7.12 1.32 -4.43
CA LEU A 219 6.20 0.81 -3.41
C LEU A 219 6.83 0.88 -2.01
N LEU A 220 8.13 0.59 -1.87
CA LEU A 220 8.83 0.74 -0.59
C LEU A 220 8.96 2.20 -0.16
N ASP A 221 9.23 3.13 -1.10
CA ASP A 221 9.15 4.57 -0.83
C ASP A 221 7.75 4.93 -0.27
N ALA A 222 6.70 4.40 -0.89
CA ALA A 222 5.31 4.63 -0.47
C ALA A 222 4.98 4.08 0.91
N VAL A 223 5.54 2.93 1.29
CA VAL A 223 5.41 2.38 2.64
C VAL A 223 5.90 3.40 3.67
N VAL A 224 7.09 3.98 3.45
CA VAL A 224 7.64 4.99 4.35
C VAL A 224 6.80 6.27 4.35
N HIS A 225 6.36 6.73 3.17
CA HIS A 225 5.65 8.00 3.05
C HIS A 225 4.19 7.97 3.53
N TYR A 226 3.47 6.85 3.36
CA TYR A 226 2.01 6.84 3.52
C TYR A 226 1.48 5.83 4.55
N LEU A 227 2.26 4.84 4.99
CA LEU A 227 1.84 3.94 6.06
C LEU A 227 2.21 4.50 7.44
N PRO A 228 1.46 4.12 8.49
CA PRO A 228 1.67 4.61 9.84
C PRO A 228 3.00 4.16 10.43
N SER A 229 3.58 5.03 11.26
CA SER A 229 4.50 4.65 12.32
C SER A 229 3.73 4.01 13.49
N PRO A 230 4.36 3.20 14.36
CA PRO A 230 3.74 2.76 15.61
C PRO A 230 3.21 3.90 16.49
N LEU A 231 3.77 5.11 16.36
CA LEU A 231 3.31 6.32 17.05
C LEU A 231 2.00 6.91 16.47
N ASP A 232 1.68 6.58 15.22
CA ASP A 232 0.45 7.01 14.56
C ASP A 232 -0.74 6.11 14.91
N VAL A 233 -0.49 4.92 15.48
CA VAL A 233 -1.51 3.92 15.81
C VAL A 233 -2.07 4.19 17.21
N PRO A 234 -3.41 4.15 17.41
CA PRO A 234 -4.01 4.30 18.72
C PRO A 234 -3.44 3.30 19.73
N PRO A 235 -3.17 3.72 20.98
CA PRO A 235 -2.72 2.81 22.04
C PRO A 235 -3.63 1.60 22.19
N MET A 236 -3.01 0.42 22.35
CA MET A 236 -3.76 -0.81 22.57
C MET A 236 -4.50 -0.74 23.90
N SER A 237 -5.71 -1.30 23.94
CA SER A 237 -6.51 -1.40 25.16
C SER A 237 -6.62 -2.84 25.64
N GLY A 238 -6.68 -3.01 26.96
CA GLY A 238 -6.82 -4.31 27.62
C GLY A 238 -7.55 -4.18 28.96
N VAL A 239 -7.77 -5.31 29.61
CA VAL A 239 -8.35 -5.38 30.95
C VAL A 239 -7.28 -5.86 31.92
N ASN A 240 -7.09 -5.15 33.03
CA ASN A 240 -6.18 -5.57 34.08
C ASN A 240 -6.77 -6.78 34.83
N PRO A 241 -6.07 -7.93 34.88
CA PRO A 241 -6.61 -9.14 35.50
C PRO A 241 -6.74 -9.08 37.03
N ASP A 242 -6.07 -8.12 37.68
CA ASP A 242 -6.12 -7.94 39.13
C ASP A 242 -7.23 -6.97 39.57
N THR A 243 -7.58 -6.00 38.73
CA THR A 243 -8.55 -4.94 39.07
C THR A 243 -9.83 -4.97 38.24
N ASP A 244 -9.88 -5.74 37.15
CA ASP A 244 -10.95 -5.75 36.13
C ASP A 244 -11.18 -4.38 35.45
N GLU A 245 -10.24 -3.44 35.59
CA GLU A 245 -10.32 -2.11 34.99
C GLU A 245 -9.72 -2.09 33.57
N ALA A 246 -10.27 -1.24 32.70
CA ALA A 246 -9.74 -1.01 31.38
C ALA A 246 -8.45 -0.19 31.45
N GLU A 247 -7.39 -0.67 30.83
CA GLU A 247 -6.10 0.01 30.75
C GLU A 247 -5.68 0.21 29.29
N SER A 248 -4.87 1.24 29.07
CA SER A 248 -4.24 1.52 27.79
C SER A 248 -2.74 1.26 27.85
N ARG A 249 -2.15 0.88 26.71
CA ARG A 249 -0.72 0.63 26.51
C ARG A 249 -0.22 1.53 25.38
N PRO A 250 0.32 2.72 25.69
CA PRO A 250 0.90 3.60 24.68
C PRO A 250 2.19 3.02 24.12
N ALA A 251 2.52 3.39 22.88
CA ALA A 251 3.83 3.14 22.29
C ALA A 251 4.86 4.09 22.93
N ASP A 252 5.39 3.69 24.08
CA ASP A 252 6.33 4.46 24.90
C ASP A 252 7.37 3.52 25.53
N ASP A 253 8.65 3.80 25.31
CA ASP A 253 9.78 3.00 25.79
C ASP A 253 9.94 3.05 27.32
N ASP A 254 9.44 4.10 27.97
CA ASP A 254 9.46 4.27 29.42
C ASP A 254 8.22 3.65 30.11
N ALA A 255 7.23 3.21 29.34
CA ALA A 255 6.01 2.58 29.87
C ALA A 255 6.24 1.12 30.28
N PRO A 256 5.39 0.55 31.17
CA PRO A 256 5.48 -0.86 31.53
C PRO A 256 5.37 -1.79 30.32
N MET A 257 6.24 -2.80 30.25
CA MET A 257 6.28 -3.76 29.16
C MET A 257 4.91 -4.43 28.94
N SER A 258 4.46 -4.41 27.69
CA SER A 258 3.30 -5.17 27.24
C SER A 258 3.55 -5.71 25.83
N ALA A 259 3.04 -6.91 25.54
CA ALA A 259 3.24 -7.57 24.24
C ALA A 259 2.08 -8.51 23.92
N LEU A 260 1.77 -8.65 22.63
CA LEU A 260 0.78 -9.59 22.11
C LEU A 260 1.47 -10.70 21.32
N VAL A 261 1.31 -11.95 21.76
CA VAL A 261 1.77 -13.11 20.99
C VAL A 261 0.74 -13.43 19.91
N PHE A 262 1.10 -13.21 18.64
CA PHE A 262 0.19 -13.44 17.51
C PHE A 262 0.45 -14.78 16.78
N LYS A 263 1.67 -15.31 16.87
CA LYS A 263 2.09 -16.56 16.23
C LYS A 263 3.01 -17.38 17.14
N ILE A 264 2.84 -18.70 17.10
CA ILE A 264 3.74 -19.68 17.73
C ILE A 264 4.29 -20.57 16.61
N VAL A 265 5.61 -20.72 16.56
CA VAL A 265 6.31 -21.58 15.61
C VAL A 265 7.24 -22.49 16.42
N THR A 266 7.24 -23.78 16.10
CA THR A 266 8.21 -24.73 16.65
C THR A 266 9.38 -24.82 15.67
N ASP A 267 10.55 -24.35 16.10
CA ASP A 267 11.82 -24.50 15.37
C ASP A 267 12.50 -25.81 15.84
N PRO A 268 12.79 -26.78 14.95
CA PRO A 268 13.31 -28.11 15.30
C PRO A 268 14.81 -28.18 15.60
#